data_AF-E2ADB5-F1
#
_entry.id   AF-E2ADB5-F1
#
_cell.length_a   1.000
_cell.length_b   1.000
_cell.length_c   1.000
_cell.angle_alpha   90.00
_cell.angle_beta   90.00
_cell.angle_gamma   90.00
#
_symmetry.space_group_name_H-M   'P 1'
#
loop_
_entity.id
_entity.type
_entity.pdbx_description
1 polymer ?
#
loop_
_entity_poly.entity_id
_entity_poly.type
_entity_poly.pdbx_seq_one_letter_code
_entity_poly.pdbx_strand_id
1 'polypeptide(L)'
;MFILLVNDYDILGLNIDQLRYVPKKLLLDKYGDFVDRLWERLPIHLQDDPDVQRYRLCHKHHNQPWQRTHIDGPPPCVKDCGMCREKEMA
;
A
#
# COMPACT_ATOMS: atom_id res chain seq x y z
N MET A 1 -14.44 18.27 -8.29
CA MET A 1 -13.84 17.48 -9.38
C MET A 1 -14.41 16.08 -9.34
N PHE A 2 -14.75 15.50 -10.48
CA PHE A 2 -15.20 14.11 -10.56
C PHE A 2 -14.15 13.31 -11.33
N ILE A 3 -13.78 12.14 -10.81
CA ILE A 3 -12.82 11.22 -11.43
C ILE A 3 -13.61 9.99 -11.82
N LEU A 4 -13.61 9.66 -13.12
CA LEU A 4 -14.19 8.44 -13.63
C LEU A 4 -13.09 7.37 -13.70
N LEU A 5 -13.28 6.25 -13.01
CA LEU A 5 -12.43 5.07 -13.09
C LEU A 5 -13.27 3.96 -13.70
N VAL A 6 -12.89 3.47 -14.88
CA VAL A 6 -13.62 2.43 -15.64
C VAL A 6 -13.23 1.04 -15.13
N ASN A 7 -11.95 0.87 -14.79
CA ASN A 7 -11.41 -0.31 -14.13
C ASN A 7 -10.56 0.09 -12.92
N ASP A 8 -10.20 -0.89 -12.09
CA ASP A 8 -9.47 -0.59 -10.87
C ASP A 8 -8.01 -0.15 -11.11
N TYR A 9 -7.39 -0.57 -12.22
CA TYR A 9 -6.04 -0.14 -12.60
C TYR A 9 -5.97 1.32 -13.02
N ASP A 10 -7.08 1.94 -13.43
CA ASP A 10 -7.13 3.35 -13.82
C ASP A 10 -6.67 4.27 -12.69
N ILE A 11 -6.77 3.85 -11.42
CA ILE A 11 -6.26 4.62 -10.28
C ILE A 11 -4.74 4.85 -10.39
N LEU A 12 -4.01 3.90 -10.99
CA LEU A 12 -2.56 4.01 -11.21
C LEU A 12 -2.21 5.10 -12.22
N GLY A 13 -3.17 5.59 -13.01
CA GLY A 13 -2.99 6.71 -13.94
C GLY A 13 -3.18 8.08 -13.30
N LEU A 14 -3.69 8.15 -12.06
CA LEU A 14 -3.96 9.43 -11.41
C LEU A 14 -2.66 10.16 -11.02
N ASN A 15 -2.66 11.48 -11.19
CA ASN A 15 -1.59 12.34 -10.71
C ASN A 15 -1.79 12.76 -9.25
N ILE A 16 -0.83 13.49 -8.69
CA ILE A 16 -0.84 13.95 -7.28
C ILE A 16 -2.09 14.78 -6.98
N ASP A 17 -2.44 15.73 -7.85
CA ASP A 17 -3.61 16.59 -7.66
C ASP A 17 -4.91 15.80 -7.67
N GLN A 18 -5.03 14.80 -8.53
CA GLN A 18 -6.19 13.92 -8.59
C GLN A 18 -6.29 13.01 -7.37
N LEU A 19 -5.18 12.40 -6.95
CA LEU A 19 -5.12 11.54 -5.77
C LEU A 19 -5.50 12.28 -4.48
N ARG A 20 -5.27 13.59 -4.40
CA ARG A 20 -5.70 14.42 -3.26
C ARG A 20 -7.21 14.38 -3.01
N TYR A 21 -8.02 14.11 -4.05
CA TYR A 21 -9.48 14.04 -3.92
C TYR A 21 -10.00 12.63 -3.71
N VAL A 22 -9.13 11.60 -3.74
CA VAL A 22 -9.53 10.23 -3.46
C VAL A 22 -9.67 10.07 -1.94
N PRO A 23 -10.87 9.74 -1.40
CA PRO A 23 -11.03 9.57 0.04
C PRO A 23 -10.18 8.41 0.57
N LYS A 24 -9.54 8.60 1.74
CA LYS A 24 -8.74 7.55 2.41
C LYS A 24 -9.47 6.22 2.49
N LYS A 25 -10.73 6.23 2.94
CA LYS A 25 -11.54 5.01 3.06
C LYS A 25 -11.68 4.28 1.72
N LEU A 26 -11.95 5.01 0.63
CA LEU A 26 -12.06 4.42 -0.70
C LEU A 26 -10.70 3.87 -1.18
N LEU A 27 -9.62 4.62 -0.94
CA LEU A 27 -8.26 4.19 -1.25
C LEU A 27 -7.93 2.85 -0.56
N LEU A 28 -8.24 2.72 0.72
CA LEU A 28 -7.91 1.51 1.48
C LEU A 28 -8.83 0.33 1.16
N ASP A 29 -10.16 0.56 1.12
CA ASP A 29 -11.15 -0.51 0.96
C ASP A 29 -11.10 -1.13 -0.44
N LYS A 30 -10.85 -0.32 -1.48
CA LYS A 30 -10.91 -0.78 -2.88
C LYS A 30 -9.55 -0.84 -3.57
N TYR A 31 -8.63 0.03 -3.19
CA TYR A 31 -7.36 0.22 -3.90
C TYR A 31 -6.14 -0.06 -3.04
N GLY A 32 -6.33 -0.77 -1.93
CA GLY A 32 -5.26 -1.08 -0.97
C GLY A 32 -4.03 -1.72 -1.63
N ASP A 33 -4.23 -2.65 -2.55
CA ASP A 33 -3.15 -3.36 -3.23
C ASP A 33 -2.35 -2.46 -4.20
N PHE A 34 -2.88 -1.28 -4.53
CA PHE A 34 -2.22 -0.29 -5.36
C PHE A 34 -1.47 0.78 -4.55
N VAL A 35 -1.64 0.84 -3.23
CA VAL A 35 -1.03 1.88 -2.37
C VAL A 35 0.48 1.95 -2.55
N ASP A 36 1.16 0.81 -2.60
CA ASP A 36 2.61 0.76 -2.79
C ASP A 36 3.05 1.40 -4.13
N ARG A 37 2.30 1.14 -5.21
CA ARG A 37 2.58 1.71 -6.55
C ARG A 37 2.19 3.19 -6.66
N LEU A 38 1.27 3.65 -5.83
CA LEU A 38 0.84 5.04 -5.77
C LEU A 38 1.71 5.88 -4.83
N TRP A 39 2.58 5.25 -4.02
CA TRP A 39 3.18 5.87 -2.85
C TRP A 39 3.80 7.24 -3.10
N GLU A 40 4.70 7.35 -4.09
CA GLU A 40 5.40 8.60 -4.43
C GLU A 40 4.46 9.72 -4.90
N ARG A 41 3.23 9.37 -5.30
CA ARG A 41 2.20 10.31 -5.76
C ARG A 41 1.13 10.56 -4.70
N LEU A 42 1.11 9.80 -3.61
CA LEU A 42 0.17 10.04 -2.53
C LEU A 42 0.51 11.37 -1.85
N PRO A 43 -0.50 12.18 -1.48
CA PRO A 43 -0.30 13.32 -0.60
C PRO A 43 0.45 12.95 0.68
N ILE A 44 1.34 13.84 1.14
CA ILE A 44 2.20 13.62 2.33
C ILE A 44 1.40 13.17 3.54
N HIS A 45 0.26 13.81 3.83
CA HIS A 45 -0.59 13.44 4.97
C HIS A 45 -1.13 12.00 4.91
N LEU A 46 -1.26 11.39 3.72
CA LEU A 46 -1.61 9.98 3.57
C LEU A 46 -0.38 9.08 3.68
N GLN A 47 0.80 9.53 3.25
CA GLN A 47 2.05 8.78 3.45
C GLN A 47 2.40 8.66 4.95
N ASP A 48 2.09 9.70 5.72
CA ASP A 48 2.28 9.72 7.17
C ASP A 48 1.15 9.01 7.95
N ASP A 49 0.06 8.63 7.28
CA ASP A 49 -1.08 7.96 7.92
C ASP A 49 -0.76 6.48 8.17
N PRO A 50 -0.86 6.01 9.43
CA PRO A 50 -0.48 4.64 9.79
C PRO A 50 -1.38 3.58 9.13
N ASP A 51 -2.65 3.90 8.88
CA ASP A 51 -3.56 2.97 8.20
C ASP A 51 -3.13 2.78 6.73
N VAL A 52 -2.57 3.81 6.10
CA VAL A 52 -2.12 3.76 4.71
C VAL A 52 -0.75 3.11 4.61
N GLN A 53 0.18 3.41 5.53
CA GLN A 53 1.50 2.75 5.62
C GLN A 53 1.37 1.23 5.70
N ARG A 54 0.33 0.75 6.38
CA ARG A 54 -0.01 -0.67 6.50
C ARG A 54 -0.26 -1.38 5.17
N TYR A 55 -0.62 -0.66 4.11
CA TYR A 55 -0.80 -1.22 2.76
C TYR A 55 0.47 -1.14 1.89
N ARG A 56 1.60 -0.66 2.41
CA ARG A 56 2.91 -0.78 1.74
C ARG A 56 3.36 -2.23 1.66
N LEU A 57 4.14 -2.57 0.64
CA LEU A 57 4.75 -3.89 0.56
C LEU A 57 5.88 -4.04 1.58
N CYS A 58 5.91 -5.17 2.28
CA CYS A 58 6.91 -5.46 3.30
C CYS A 58 8.16 -6.10 2.69
N HIS A 59 9.00 -5.29 2.05
CA HIS A 59 10.28 -5.78 1.52
C HIS A 59 11.29 -6.18 2.61
N LYS A 60 11.18 -5.57 3.80
CA LYS A 60 12.09 -5.80 4.94
C LYS A 60 12.11 -7.26 5.42
N HIS A 61 10.99 -7.97 5.29
CA HIS A 61 10.86 -9.34 5.78
C HIS A 61 10.60 -10.36 4.64
N HIS A 62 10.65 -9.91 3.38
CA HIS A 62 10.49 -10.76 2.21
C HIS A 62 11.85 -11.21 1.66
N ASN A 63 11.97 -12.50 1.34
CA ASN A 63 13.17 -13.17 0.81
C ASN A 63 14.51 -12.75 1.45
N GLN A 64 14.52 -12.68 2.78
CA GLN A 64 15.67 -12.34 3.60
C GLN A 64 16.60 -13.54 3.82
N PRO A 65 17.90 -13.31 4.12
CA PRO A 65 18.89 -14.38 4.22
C PRO A 65 18.61 -15.47 5.27
N TRP A 66 17.81 -15.17 6.31
CA TRP A 66 17.43 -16.13 7.35
C TRP A 66 16.23 -17.01 6.97
N GLN A 67 15.55 -16.71 5.85
CA GLN A 67 14.44 -17.53 5.37
C GLN A 67 14.97 -18.77 4.67
N ARG A 68 14.53 -19.94 5.11
CA ARG A 68 15.00 -21.25 4.59
C ARG A 68 14.51 -21.55 3.18
N THR A 69 13.39 -20.94 2.79
CA THR A 69 12.74 -21.14 1.50
C THR A 69 12.50 -19.79 0.86
N HIS A 70 12.79 -19.69 -0.44
CA HIS A 70 12.36 -18.56 -1.25
C HIS A 70 10.83 -18.53 -1.31
N ILE A 71 10.24 -17.35 -1.10
CA ILE A 71 8.83 -17.10 -1.27
C ILE A 71 8.62 -16.60 -2.69
N ASP A 72 7.89 -17.37 -3.48
CA ASP A 72 7.51 -16.99 -4.83
C ASP A 72 6.39 -15.95 -4.79
N GLY A 73 6.47 -14.97 -5.68
CA GLY A 73 5.52 -13.85 -5.76
C GLY A 73 5.98 -12.58 -5.03
N PRO A 74 5.12 -11.54 -5.05
CA PRO A 74 5.44 -10.26 -4.43
C PRO A 74 5.45 -10.36 -2.91
N PRO A 75 6.15 -9.45 -2.21
CA PRO A 75 6.02 -9.31 -0.77
C PRO A 75 4.56 -9.12 -0.34
N PRO A 76 4.18 -9.57 0.86
CA PRO A 76 2.88 -9.21 1.44
C PRO A 76 2.85 -7.72 1.82
N CYS A 77 1.65 -7.17 2.01
CA CYS A 77 1.50 -5.86 2.65
C CYS A 77 2.05 -5.88 4.09
N VAL A 78 2.48 -4.73 4.62
CA VAL A 78 2.95 -4.57 6.01
C VAL A 78 1.88 -5.04 7.00
N LYS A 79 0.61 -4.71 6.74
CA LYS A 79 -0.53 -5.17 7.52
C LYS A 79 -0.68 -6.68 7.55
N ASP A 80 -0.14 -7.41 6.59
CA ASP A 80 -0.25 -8.87 6.46
C ASP A 80 1.07 -9.59 6.77
N CYS A 81 2.12 -8.82 7.07
CA CYS A 81 3.40 -9.36 7.48
C CYS A 81 3.37 -9.75 8.96
N GLY A 82 3.51 -11.05 9.25
CA GLY A 82 3.53 -11.57 10.63
C GLY A 82 4.59 -10.89 11.51
N MET A 83 5.82 -10.72 10.99
CA MET A 83 6.93 -10.07 11.70
C MET A 83 6.67 -8.58 12.02
N CYS A 84 5.88 -7.88 11.19
CA CYS A 84 5.48 -6.51 11.46
C CYS A 84 4.40 -6.46 12.54
N ARG A 85 3.38 -7.33 12.44
CA ARG A 85 2.30 -7.43 13.44
C ARG A 85 2.81 -7.75 14.83
N GLU A 86 3.78 -8.66 14.95
CA GLU A 86 4.37 -9.03 16.25
C GLU A 86 5.03 -7.84 16.96
N LYS A 87 5.63 -6.91 16.20
CA LYS A 87 6.22 -5.68 16.77
C LYS A 87 5.19 -4.62 17.15
N GLU A 88 4.02 -4.61 16.53
CA GLU A 88 2.93 -3.71 16.92
C GLU A 88 2.30 -4.12 18.27
N MET A 89 2.49 -5.38 18.70
CA MET A 89 1.91 -5.95 19.93
C MET A 89 2.90 -6.04 21.11
N ALA A 90 4.17 -5.70 20.89
CA ALA A 90 5.25 -5.77 21.88
C ALA A 90 5.58 -4.38 22.43
#